data_AF-A0A931Z5C1-F1
#
_entry.id   AF-A0A931Z5C1-F1
#
_cell.length_a   1.000
_cell.length_b   1.000
_cell.length_c   1.000
_cell.angle_alpha   90.00
_cell.angle_beta   90.00
_cell.angle_gamma   90.00
#
_symmetry.space_group_name_H-M   'P 1'
#
loop_
_entity.id
_entity.type
_entity.pdbx_description
1 polymer ?
#
loop_
_entity_poly.entity_id
_entity_poly.type
_entity_poly.pdbx_seq_one_letter_code
_entity_poly.pdbx_strand_id
1 'polypeptide(L)'
;MNTLRILLLTALLVPAAHAQVRGTPVETVPVMPVAPTVTVPTTASELATGYAAAIPQMSLKSLVIYLRSEGKIVPIKGIRLARAMGAVLLIEFSAGDRMAVNAEHIVMITDGTRTP
;
A
#
# COMPACT_ATOMS: atom_id res chain seq x y z
N MET A 1 30.63 -9.46 52.42
CA MET A 1 31.86 -8.62 52.37
C MET A 1 32.88 -9.32 51.48
N ASN A 2 33.73 -8.54 50.81
CA ASN A 2 34.76 -8.91 49.82
C ASN A 2 34.27 -8.91 48.37
N THR A 3 34.91 -8.26 47.40
CA THR A 3 36.06 -7.34 47.38
C THR A 3 36.06 -6.68 46.00
N LEU A 4 36.28 -5.37 45.99
CA LEU A 4 36.58 -4.52 44.85
C LEU A 4 37.81 -5.02 44.08
N ARG A 5 37.76 -5.06 42.74
CA ARG A 5 38.95 -4.98 41.88
C ARG A 5 38.68 -4.10 40.67
N ILE A 6 39.33 -2.95 40.68
CA ILE A 6 39.50 -1.96 39.61
C ILE A 6 40.72 -2.38 38.78
N LEU A 7 40.67 -2.25 37.45
CA LEU A 7 41.81 -1.97 36.58
C LEU A 7 41.28 -1.54 35.19
N LEU A 8 41.39 -0.26 34.81
CA LEU A 8 42.49 0.44 34.11
C LEU A 8 42.21 0.52 32.60
N LEU A 9 41.68 1.65 32.11
CA LEU A 9 42.42 2.77 31.51
C LEU A 9 43.19 2.39 30.23
N THR A 10 42.56 2.63 29.08
CA THR A 10 43.26 2.85 27.81
C THR A 10 42.68 4.09 27.14
N ALA A 11 43.51 5.13 27.11
CA ALA A 11 43.31 6.36 26.40
C ALA A 11 43.41 6.14 24.89
N LEU A 12 42.48 6.71 24.12
CA LEU A 12 42.73 7.07 22.73
C LEU A 12 42.37 8.55 22.53
N LEU A 13 43.41 9.38 22.47
CA LEU A 13 43.38 10.68 21.80
C LEU A 13 43.26 10.44 20.29
N VAL A 14 42.31 11.10 19.62
CA VAL A 14 42.35 11.38 18.18
C VAL A 14 41.85 12.82 17.95
N PRO A 15 42.53 13.61 17.10
CA PRO A 15 42.51 15.07 17.16
C PRO A 15 41.33 15.73 16.44
N ALA A 16 40.98 16.92 16.92
CA ALA A 16 40.10 17.86 16.25
C ALA A 16 40.71 18.34 14.93
N ALA A 17 40.04 18.05 13.82
CA ALA A 17 40.31 18.63 12.51
C ALA A 17 39.00 19.20 11.95
N HIS A 18 38.67 20.45 12.31
CA HIS A 18 37.61 21.20 11.64
C HIS A 18 38.21 21.83 10.38
N ALA A 19 38.13 21.10 9.28
CA ALA A 19 38.41 21.63 7.94
C ALA A 19 37.27 22.57 7.52
N GLN A 20 37.61 23.82 7.22
CA GLN A 20 36.79 24.72 6.42
C GLN A 20 36.46 24.06 5.08
N VAL A 21 35.16 23.92 4.76
CA VAL A 21 34.72 23.78 3.37
C VAL A 21 33.81 24.97 3.05
N ARG A 22 34.24 25.65 2.00
CA ARG A 22 33.67 26.84 1.37
C ARG A 22 32.24 26.59 0.91
N GLY A 23 31.46 27.67 0.90
CA GLY A 23 30.04 27.67 0.58
C GLY A 23 29.69 27.07 -0.78
N THR A 24 28.57 26.37 -0.77
CA THR A 24 27.72 26.14 -1.93
C THR A 24 26.38 26.85 -1.66
N PRO A 25 25.79 27.55 -2.64
CA PRO A 25 24.42 28.03 -2.49
C PRO A 25 23.52 26.79 -2.43
N VAL A 26 22.81 26.61 -1.32
CA VAL A 26 21.77 25.58 -1.22
C VAL A 26 20.59 26.07 -2.06
N GLU A 27 20.50 25.57 -3.29
CA GLU A 27 19.30 25.68 -4.10
C GLU A 27 18.16 24.98 -3.35
N THR A 28 17.20 25.78 -2.88
CA THR A 28 16.03 25.28 -2.17
C THR A 28 15.11 24.63 -3.20
N VAL A 29 15.28 23.32 -3.41
CA VAL A 29 14.31 22.52 -4.14
C VAL A 29 12.98 22.62 -3.39
N PRO A 30 11.89 23.13 -4.00
CA PRO A 30 10.60 23.14 -3.34
C PRO A 30 10.17 21.69 -3.09
N VAL A 31 10.10 21.31 -1.81
CA VAL A 31 9.59 19.99 -1.40
C VAL A 31 8.13 19.94 -1.80
N MET A 32 7.83 19.19 -2.87
CA MET A 32 6.46 18.90 -3.26
C MET A 32 5.76 18.25 -2.06
N PRO A 33 4.59 18.75 -1.61
CA PRO A 33 3.88 18.15 -0.49
C PRO A 33 3.60 16.69 -0.79
N VAL A 34 4.20 15.78 -0.04
CA VAL A 34 3.85 14.36 -0.10
C VAL A 34 2.41 14.28 0.40
N ALA A 35 1.48 13.93 -0.48
CA ALA A 35 0.08 13.77 -0.10
C ALA A 35 0.01 12.81 1.10
N PRO A 36 -0.61 13.19 2.23
CA PRO A 36 -0.68 12.33 3.39
C PRO A 36 -1.50 11.08 3.03
N THR A 37 -0.85 9.91 3.07
CA THR A 37 -1.54 8.64 2.97
C THR A 37 -2.27 8.39 4.28
N VAL A 38 -3.58 8.65 4.30
CA VAL A 38 -4.43 8.36 5.47
C VAL A 38 -4.81 6.88 5.45
N THR A 39 -4.26 6.11 6.38
CA THR A 39 -4.66 4.71 6.58
C THR A 39 -5.86 4.66 7.51
N VAL A 40 -7.05 4.43 6.94
CA VAL A 40 -8.28 4.22 7.73
C VAL A 40 -8.39 2.73 8.06
N PRO A 41 -8.42 2.33 9.34
CA PRO A 41 -8.70 0.96 9.70
C PRO A 41 -10.13 0.63 9.27
N THR A 42 -10.26 -0.26 8.30
CA THR A 42 -11.56 -0.65 7.72
C THR A 42 -11.64 -2.16 7.74
N THR A 43 -12.81 -2.72 8.05
CA THR A 43 -12.99 -4.17 8.05
C THR A 43 -13.14 -4.70 6.62
N ALA A 44 -12.76 -5.96 6.38
CA ALA A 44 -12.94 -6.60 5.08
C ALA A 44 -14.40 -6.57 4.59
N SER A 45 -15.37 -6.62 5.52
CA SER A 45 -16.80 -6.56 5.18
C SER A 45 -17.24 -5.18 4.68
N GLU A 46 -16.69 -4.12 5.28
CA GLU A 46 -16.94 -2.75 4.84
C GLU A 46 -16.28 -2.50 3.47
N LEU A 47 -15.06 -3.03 3.26
CA LEU A 47 -14.40 -2.99 1.96
C LEU A 47 -15.26 -3.66 0.87
N ALA A 48 -15.71 -4.90 1.12
CA ALA A 48 -16.56 -5.63 0.18
C ALA A 48 -17.84 -4.85 -0.14
N THR A 49 -18.47 -4.26 0.87
CA THR A 49 -19.69 -3.44 0.72
C THR A 49 -19.43 -2.18 -0.09
N GLY A 50 -18.34 -1.47 0.18
CA GLY A 50 -17.94 -0.28 -0.56
C GLY A 50 -17.64 -0.60 -2.03
N TYR A 51 -16.90 -1.67 -2.30
CA TYR A 51 -16.61 -2.11 -3.66
C TYR A 51 -17.87 -2.52 -4.42
N ALA A 52 -18.77 -3.28 -3.79
CA ALA A 52 -20.04 -3.67 -4.41
C ALA A 52 -20.92 -2.45 -4.72
N ALA A 53 -20.90 -1.41 -3.89
CA ALA A 53 -21.62 -0.16 -4.16
C ALA A 53 -20.97 0.69 -5.27
N ALA A 54 -19.64 0.66 -5.38
CA ALA A 54 -18.90 1.42 -6.39
C ALA A 54 -19.00 0.82 -7.79
N ILE A 55 -19.00 -0.50 -7.92
CA ILE A 55 -18.96 -1.21 -9.22
C ILE A 55 -20.12 -0.82 -10.17
N PRO A 56 -21.39 -0.70 -9.73
CA PRO A 56 -22.49 -0.25 -10.58
C PRO A 56 -22.35 1.21 -11.06
N GLN A 57 -21.54 2.04 -10.40
CA GLN A 57 -21.28 3.42 -10.79
C GLN A 57 -20.20 3.53 -11.89
N MET A 58 -19.51 2.43 -12.19
CA MET A 58 -18.47 2.36 -13.22
C MET A 58 -19.00 1.73 -14.51
N SER A 59 -18.32 2.01 -15.63
CA SER A 59 -18.63 1.34 -16.90
C SER A 59 -18.22 -0.13 -16.87
N LEU A 60 -19.20 -1.04 -16.80
CA LEU A 60 -18.96 -2.49 -16.73
C LEU A 60 -18.15 -3.04 -17.91
N LYS A 61 -18.24 -2.41 -19.10
CA LYS A 61 -17.49 -2.85 -20.29
C LYS A 61 -15.98 -2.70 -20.12
N SER A 62 -15.54 -1.70 -19.33
CA SER A 62 -14.13 -1.36 -19.14
C SER A 62 -13.65 -1.66 -17.72
N LEU A 63 -14.52 -2.14 -16.83
CA LEU A 63 -14.19 -2.42 -15.44
C LEU A 63 -13.12 -3.52 -15.34
N VAL A 64 -12.05 -3.21 -14.60
CA VAL A 64 -10.98 -4.13 -14.25
C VAL A 64 -10.77 -4.09 -12.73
N ILE A 65 -10.80 -5.27 -12.10
CA ILE A 65 -10.43 -5.43 -10.69
C ILE A 65 -9.08 -6.12 -10.65
N TYR A 66 -8.10 -5.48 -10.02
CA TYR A 66 -6.79 -6.06 -9.78
C TYR A 66 -6.76 -6.69 -8.39
N LEU A 67 -6.54 -8.01 -8.34
CA LEU A 67 -6.39 -8.75 -7.09
C LEU A 67 -4.92 -9.13 -6.85
N ARG A 68 -4.54 -9.27 -5.59
CA ARG A 68 -3.31 -9.92 -5.18
C ARG A 68 -3.58 -11.39 -4.90
N SER A 69 -2.93 -12.28 -5.65
CA SER A 69 -2.96 -13.73 -5.43
C SER A 69 -1.55 -14.29 -5.49
N GLU A 70 -1.14 -15.05 -4.47
CA GLU A 70 0.17 -15.71 -4.41
C GLU A 70 1.36 -14.76 -4.72
N GLY A 71 1.27 -13.51 -4.24
CA GLY A 71 2.30 -12.49 -4.44
C GLY A 71 2.30 -11.83 -5.83
N LYS A 72 1.38 -12.21 -6.72
CA LYS A 72 1.19 -11.60 -8.05
C LYS A 72 -0.08 -10.76 -8.09
N ILE A 73 -0.09 -9.75 -8.95
CA ILE A 73 -1.30 -8.96 -9.23
C ILE A 73 -1.94 -9.50 -10.51
N VAL A 74 -3.19 -9.92 -10.42
CA VAL A 74 -3.94 -10.52 -11.53
C VAL A 74 -5.15 -9.64 -11.86
N PRO A 75 -5.36 -9.27 -13.13
CA PRO A 75 -6.55 -8.53 -13.55
C PRO A 75 -7.76 -9.45 -13.76
N ILE A 76 -8.90 -9.06 -13.21
CA ILE A 76 -10.21 -9.64 -13.47
C ILE A 76 -10.97 -8.70 -14.40
N LYS A 77 -11.53 -9.25 -15.49
CA LYS A 77 -12.29 -8.52 -16.50
C LYS A 77 -13.61 -9.23 -16.80
N GLY A 78 -14.50 -8.57 -17.53
CA GLY A 78 -15.79 -9.16 -17.95
C GLY A 78 -16.78 -9.29 -16.80
N ILE A 79 -16.71 -8.38 -15.84
CA ILE A 79 -17.58 -8.35 -14.66
C ILE A 79 -18.96 -7.84 -15.09
N ARG A 80 -19.99 -8.62 -14.78
CA ARG A 80 -21.39 -8.25 -15.01
C ARG A 80 -22.02 -7.68 -13.75
N LEU A 81 -21.73 -8.30 -12.60
CA LEU A 81 -22.29 -7.93 -11.32
C LEU A 81 -21.29 -8.26 -10.21
N ALA A 82 -21.31 -7.46 -9.15
CA ALA A 82 -20.59 -7.76 -7.93
C ALA A 82 -21.51 -7.55 -6.72
N ARG A 83 -21.45 -8.46 -5.76
CA ARG A 83 -22.23 -8.38 -4.51
C ARG A 83 -21.33 -8.64 -3.32
N ALA A 84 -21.52 -7.88 -2.26
CA ALA A 84 -20.86 -8.13 -0.99
C ALA A 84 -21.54 -9.30 -0.26
N MET A 85 -20.72 -10.21 0.27
CA MET A 85 -21.14 -11.35 1.09
C MET A 85 -20.20 -11.43 2.30
N GLY A 86 -20.43 -10.57 3.30
CA GLY A 86 -19.49 -10.38 4.41
C GLY A 86 -18.16 -9.83 3.91
N ALA A 87 -17.04 -10.47 4.27
CA ALA A 87 -15.68 -10.09 3.85
C ALA A 87 -15.34 -10.41 2.37
N VAL A 88 -16.26 -11.02 1.64
CA VAL A 88 -16.05 -11.52 0.28
C VAL A 88 -16.87 -10.71 -0.71
N LEU A 89 -16.28 -10.42 -1.87
CA LEU A 89 -16.97 -9.91 -3.04
C LEU A 89 -17.27 -11.07 -3.98
N LEU A 90 -18.55 -11.40 -4.15
CA LEU A 90 -19.01 -12.35 -5.15
C LEU A 90 -19.15 -11.63 -6.50
N ILE A 91 -18.34 -12.05 -7.47
CA ILE A 91 -18.30 -11.51 -8.83
C ILE A 91 -19.03 -12.49 -9.74
N GLU A 92 -20.01 -12.00 -10.51
CA GLU A 92 -20.63 -12.71 -11.62
C GLU A 92 -20.07 -12.14 -12.93
N PHE A 93 -19.58 -13.03 -13.79
CA PHE A 93 -19.04 -12.67 -15.09
C PHE A 93 -20.12 -12.65 -16.16
N SER A 94 -19.87 -11.93 -17.25
CA SER A 94 -20.76 -11.93 -18.42
C SER A 94 -20.92 -13.32 -19.05
N ALA A 95 -19.95 -14.22 -18.87
CA ALA A 95 -20.02 -15.61 -19.32
C ALA A 95 -20.95 -16.49 -18.44
N GLY A 96 -21.42 -15.99 -17.30
CA GLY A 96 -22.26 -16.73 -16.35
C GLY A 96 -21.50 -17.38 -15.19
N ASP A 97 -20.16 -17.43 -15.27
CA ASP A 97 -19.31 -17.92 -14.18
C ASP A 97 -19.39 -17.00 -12.96
N ARG A 98 -19.12 -17.57 -11.78
CA ARG A 98 -19.05 -16.83 -10.51
C ARG A 98 -17.74 -17.09 -9.80
N MET A 99 -17.19 -16.06 -9.19
CA MET A 99 -15.97 -16.14 -8.40
C MET A 99 -16.10 -15.34 -7.11
N ALA A 100 -15.70 -15.94 -6.00
CA ALA A 100 -15.61 -15.30 -4.70
C ALA A 100 -14.19 -14.75 -4.51
N VAL A 101 -14.08 -13.47 -4.16
CA VAL A 101 -12.79 -12.79 -3.92
C VAL A 101 -12.80 -12.19 -2.53
N ASN A 102 -11.77 -12.43 -1.72
CA ASN A 102 -11.59 -11.71 -0.46
C ASN A 102 -11.34 -10.21 -0.78
N ALA A 103 -12.14 -9.32 -0.18
CA ALA A 103 -12.03 -7.89 -0.43
C ALA A 103 -10.67 -7.31 -0.03
N GLU A 104 -9.99 -7.88 0.97
CA GLU A 104 -8.65 -7.44 1.38
C GLU A 104 -7.57 -7.67 0.31
N HIS A 105 -7.83 -8.60 -0.60
CA HIS A 105 -6.90 -8.91 -1.68
C HIS A 105 -7.11 -8.00 -2.90
N ILE A 106 -8.14 -7.17 -2.92
CA ILE A 106 -8.36 -6.22 -4.00
C ILE A 106 -7.39 -5.05 -3.83
N VAL A 107 -6.53 -4.86 -4.83
CA VAL A 107 -5.51 -3.81 -4.82
C VAL A 107 -6.05 -2.54 -5.49
N MET A 108 -6.81 -2.70 -6.57
CA MET A 108 -7.33 -1.56 -7.34
C MET A 108 -8.59 -1.96 -8.13
N ILE A 109 -9.54 -1.03 -8.24
CA ILE A 109 -10.69 -1.10 -9.15
C ILE A 109 -10.62 0.10 -10.08
N THR A 110 -10.66 -0.13 -11.39
CA THR A 110 -10.45 0.91 -12.41
C THR A 110 -11.26 0.62 -13.68
N ASP A 111 -11.37 1.63 -14.54
CA ASP A 111 -11.95 1.57 -15.89
C ASP A 111 -10.97 0.98 -16.94
N GLY A 112 -9.90 0.35 -16.48
CA GLY A 112 -8.90 -0.30 -17.33
C GLY A 112 -7.88 0.67 -17.96
N THR A 113 -7.96 1.97 -17.65
CA THR A 113 -6.98 2.96 -18.10
C THR A 113 -5.73 3.00 -17.24
N ARG A 114 -5.76 2.39 -16.04
CA ARG A 114 -4.67 2.37 -15.08
C ARG A 114 -4.26 0.94 -14.73
N THR A 115 -2.96 0.73 -14.53
CA THR A 115 -2.37 -0.52 -14.04
C THR A 115 -1.66 -0.26 -12.70
N PRO A 116 -1.73 -1.19 -11.73
CA PRO A 116 -1.09 -1.04 -10.43
C PRO A 116 0.42 -1.30 -10.48
#